data_AF-E9CKY9-F1
#
_entry.id   AF-E9CKY9-F1
#
_cell.length_a   1.000
_cell.length_b   1.000
_cell.length_c   1.000
_cell.angle_alpha   90.00
_cell.angle_beta   90.00
_cell.angle_gamma   90.00
#
_symmetry.space_group_name_H-M   'P 1'
#
loop_
_entity.id
_entity.type
_entity.pdbx_description
1 polymer ?
#
loop_
_entity_poly.entity_id
_entity_poly.type
_entity_poly.pdbx_seq_one_letter_code
_entity_poly.pdbx_strand_id
1 'polypeptide(L)'
;MAHFRAQGEAKLLRQTQRISFITTAGALGALLLEAQLIKQQQPLFNKRLRRSKQLCSLRIGDGRVMIVHAKEIDFAVTPNLYGLFANRSTALAKLRVIADEQRLCYGKLGIDKLPVGAACFRFSLGKCAGACCGAESEQQHGQRLVTALEQIRINCWPYTGRVALEEQGDSLRQYHVIDNWFYLGSVSSLEQADALQHRASHFDSDGYKILCKPLMAGHYRIIELPG
;
A
#
# COMPACT_ATOMS: atom_id res chain seq x y z
N MET A 1 -27.30 4.65 12.01
CA MET A 1 -28.58 4.99 11.33
C MET A 1 -28.45 5.89 10.09
N ALA A 2 -27.25 6.33 9.69
CA ALA A 2 -27.07 7.21 8.52
C ALA A 2 -27.51 6.57 7.18
N HIS A 3 -27.25 5.27 7.01
CA HIS A 3 -27.55 4.52 5.78
C HIS A 3 -29.04 4.47 5.42
N PHE A 4 -29.93 4.42 6.42
CA PHE A 4 -31.39 4.35 6.21
C PHE A 4 -32.01 5.62 5.61
N ARG A 5 -31.23 6.71 5.51
CA ARG A 5 -31.70 8.01 5.02
C ARG A 5 -30.93 8.47 3.78
N ALA A 6 -29.94 7.71 3.31
CA ALA A 6 -29.12 8.08 2.17
C ALA A 6 -29.80 7.67 0.85
N GLN A 7 -30.20 8.65 0.02
CA GLN A 7 -30.85 8.37 -1.27
C GLN A 7 -29.99 7.46 -2.19
N GLY A 8 -28.67 7.60 -2.14
CA GLY A 8 -27.74 6.76 -2.91
C GLY A 8 -27.72 5.27 -2.51
N GLU A 9 -28.32 4.91 -1.39
CA GLU A 9 -28.31 3.56 -0.82
C GLU A 9 -29.69 2.89 -0.88
N ALA A 10 -30.69 3.54 -1.49
CA ALA A 10 -32.06 3.03 -1.57
C ALA A 10 -32.14 1.62 -2.19
N LYS A 11 -31.29 1.31 -3.19
CA LYS A 11 -31.24 -0.02 -3.80
C LYS A 11 -30.69 -1.09 -2.85
N LEU A 12 -29.66 -0.75 -2.07
CA LEU A 12 -29.12 -1.63 -1.02
C LEU A 12 -30.24 -1.92 -0.01
N LEU A 13 -30.87 -0.87 0.53
CA LEU A 13 -31.92 -0.99 1.54
C LEU A 13 -33.11 -1.83 1.08
N ARG A 14 -33.59 -1.63 -0.16
CA ARG A 14 -34.71 -2.42 -0.72
C ARG A 14 -34.40 -3.91 -0.83
N GLN A 15 -33.12 -4.29 -0.96
CA GLN A 15 -32.69 -5.69 -1.06
C GLN A 15 -32.26 -6.27 0.30
N THR A 16 -32.16 -5.47 1.35
CA THR A 16 -31.76 -5.91 2.69
C THR A 16 -32.92 -6.59 3.40
N GLN A 17 -32.75 -7.88 3.71
CA GLN A 17 -33.71 -8.64 4.52
C GLN A 17 -33.25 -8.86 5.97
N ARG A 18 -31.94 -8.82 6.21
CA ARG A 18 -31.34 -9.04 7.53
C ARG A 18 -30.13 -8.13 7.70
N ILE A 19 -29.96 -7.64 8.93
CA ILE A 19 -28.76 -6.93 9.37
C ILE A 19 -28.10 -7.76 10.47
N SER A 20 -26.79 -7.89 10.39
CA SER A 20 -25.95 -8.56 11.38
C SER A 20 -24.71 -7.71 11.62
N PHE A 21 -24.10 -7.86 12.77
CA PHE A 21 -22.89 -7.13 13.14
C PHE A 21 -21.93 -8.06 13.88
N ILE A 22 -20.64 -7.69 13.87
CA ILE A 22 -19.60 -8.34 14.64
C ILE A 22 -18.94 -7.25 15.48
N THR A 23 -18.96 -7.41 16.80
CA THR A 23 -18.28 -6.50 17.72
C THR A 23 -16.77 -6.78 17.69
N THR A 24 -15.97 -5.73 17.64
CA THR A 24 -14.49 -5.79 17.69
C THR A 24 -13.98 -5.00 18.89
N ALA A 25 -12.76 -5.30 19.35
CA ALA A 25 -12.15 -4.63 20.49
C ALA A 25 -11.88 -3.15 20.23
N GLY A 26 -11.61 -2.77 18.98
CA GLY A 26 -11.43 -1.38 18.62
C GLY A 26 -11.50 -1.12 17.11
N ALA A 27 -11.18 0.12 16.75
CA ALA A 27 -11.32 0.60 15.38
C ALA A 27 -10.35 -0.08 14.41
N LEU A 28 -9.16 -0.49 14.87
CA LEU A 28 -8.19 -1.16 14.00
C LEU A 28 -8.70 -2.55 13.61
N GLY A 29 -9.14 -3.34 14.59
CA GLY A 29 -9.76 -4.64 14.36
C GLY A 29 -11.00 -4.55 13.47
N ALA A 30 -11.82 -3.52 13.64
CA ALA A 30 -12.97 -3.26 12.76
C ALA A 30 -12.56 -3.08 11.29
N LEU A 31 -11.54 -2.24 11.02
CA LEU A 31 -11.04 -1.99 9.67
C LEU A 31 -10.42 -3.25 9.03
N LEU A 32 -9.65 -4.01 9.80
CA LEU A 32 -9.03 -5.26 9.34
C LEU A 32 -10.09 -6.31 9.00
N LEU A 33 -11.06 -6.49 9.90
CA LEU A 33 -12.16 -7.43 9.70
C LEU A 33 -13.03 -7.02 8.51
N GLU A 34 -13.36 -5.73 8.36
CA GLU A 34 -14.08 -5.21 7.20
C GLU A 34 -13.35 -5.54 5.90
N ALA A 35 -12.05 -5.24 5.82
CA ALA A 35 -11.25 -5.50 4.63
C ALA A 35 -11.20 -7.00 4.28
N GLN A 36 -11.08 -7.87 5.29
CA GLN A 36 -11.12 -9.32 5.10
C GLN A 36 -12.49 -9.80 4.60
N LEU A 37 -13.59 -9.36 5.23
CA LEU A 37 -14.95 -9.77 4.84
C LEU A 37 -15.31 -9.30 3.42
N ILE A 38 -14.91 -8.09 3.02
CA ILE A 38 -15.14 -7.60 1.65
C ILE A 38 -14.42 -8.49 0.63
N LYS A 39 -13.17 -8.89 0.91
CA LYS A 39 -12.40 -9.78 0.04
C LYS A 39 -12.99 -11.19 -0.06
N GLN A 40 -13.50 -11.72 1.05
CA GLN A 40 -14.07 -13.07 1.14
C GLN A 40 -15.47 -13.15 0.51
N GLN A 41 -16.35 -12.20 0.82
CA GLN A 41 -17.76 -12.24 0.42
C GLN A 41 -18.03 -11.55 -0.93
N GLN A 42 -17.14 -10.67 -1.38
CA GLN A 42 -17.30 -9.84 -2.58
C GLN A 42 -18.71 -9.22 -2.73
N PRO A 43 -19.21 -8.50 -1.70
CA PRO A 43 -20.57 -8.01 -1.71
C PRO A 43 -20.82 -7.03 -2.86
N LEU A 44 -22.00 -7.13 -3.49
CA LEU A 44 -22.37 -6.43 -4.72
C LEU A 44 -22.14 -4.91 -4.65
N PHE A 45 -22.48 -4.32 -3.51
CA PHE A 45 -22.44 -2.87 -3.31
C PHE A 45 -21.05 -2.34 -2.89
N ASN A 46 -20.11 -3.20 -2.47
CA ASN A 46 -18.75 -2.78 -2.18
C ASN A 46 -17.95 -2.60 -3.47
N LYS A 47 -17.62 -1.34 -3.76
CA LYS A 47 -16.83 -0.94 -4.93
C LYS A 47 -15.31 -0.97 -4.69
N ARG A 48 -14.87 -0.83 -3.43
CA ARG A 48 -13.46 -0.80 -3.01
C ARG A 48 -13.01 -2.16 -2.44
N LEU A 49 -11.70 -2.35 -2.26
CA LEU A 49 -11.09 -3.53 -1.59
C LEU A 49 -11.28 -4.88 -2.32
N ARG A 50 -11.67 -4.85 -3.60
CA ARG A 50 -11.61 -6.05 -4.46
C ARG A 50 -10.16 -6.36 -4.80
N ARG A 51 -9.78 -7.65 -4.85
CA ARG A 51 -8.40 -8.10 -5.10
C ARG A 51 -7.82 -7.44 -6.37
N SER A 52 -6.74 -6.68 -6.21
CA SER A 52 -5.98 -6.12 -7.33
C SER A 52 -5.13 -7.22 -7.95
N LYS A 53 -5.38 -7.56 -9.22
CA LYS A 53 -4.61 -8.60 -9.94
C LYS A 53 -3.23 -8.12 -10.41
N GLN A 54 -2.91 -6.83 -10.32
CA GLN A 54 -1.71 -6.23 -10.93
C GLN A 54 -1.03 -5.19 -10.02
N LEU A 55 -1.01 -5.42 -8.71
CA LEU A 55 -0.30 -4.55 -7.77
C LEU A 55 1.17 -4.37 -8.22
N CYS A 56 1.61 -3.12 -8.34
CA CYS A 56 2.98 -2.78 -8.72
C CYS A 56 3.54 -1.62 -7.88
N SER A 57 4.86 -1.48 -7.93
CA SER A 57 5.62 -0.43 -7.25
C SER A 57 6.72 0.11 -8.16
N LEU A 58 7.22 1.31 -7.85
CA LEU A 58 8.40 1.86 -8.50
C LEU A 58 9.66 1.38 -7.74
N ARG A 59 10.73 1.08 -8.49
CA ARG A 59 12.04 0.74 -7.95
C ARG A 59 13.11 1.46 -8.77
N ILE A 60 14.20 1.89 -8.14
CA ILE A 60 15.37 2.38 -8.86
C ILE A 60 16.37 1.23 -9.01
N GLY A 61 16.79 0.96 -10.25
CA GLY A 61 17.84 -0.01 -10.59
C GLY A 61 18.69 0.54 -11.72
N ASP A 62 20.02 0.40 -11.61
CA ASP A 62 20.99 0.90 -12.61
C ASP A 62 20.76 2.37 -13.03
N GLY A 63 20.40 3.22 -12.05
CA GLY A 63 20.10 4.63 -12.27
C GLY A 63 18.79 4.92 -13.01
N ARG A 64 17.93 3.91 -13.22
CA ARG A 64 16.65 4.03 -13.92
C ARG A 64 15.48 3.65 -13.04
N VAL A 65 14.33 4.29 -13.28
CA VAL A 65 13.07 3.92 -12.62
C VAL A 65 12.44 2.75 -13.37
N MET A 66 12.16 1.68 -12.64
CA MET A 66 11.50 0.48 -13.13
C MET A 66 10.17 0.29 -12.40
N ILE A 67 9.24 -0.40 -13.05
CA ILE A 67 7.98 -0.83 -12.44
C ILE A 67 8.09 -2.33 -12.21
N VAL A 68 7.95 -2.73 -10.95
CA VAL A 68 8.03 -4.13 -10.51
C VAL A 68 6.67 -4.58 -9.99
N HIS A 69 6.33 -5.85 -10.17
CA HIS A 69 5.02 -6.39 -9.78
C HIS A 69 5.10 -7.29 -8.54
N ALA A 70 4.06 -7.26 -7.71
CA ALA A 70 3.99 -8.07 -6.48
C ALA A 70 3.89 -9.59 -6.73
N LYS A 71 3.71 -10.02 -7.99
CA LYS A 71 3.76 -11.43 -8.42
C LYS A 71 5.19 -11.91 -8.70
N GLU A 72 6.14 -10.99 -8.90
CA GLU A 72 7.52 -11.27 -9.27
C GLU A 72 8.47 -11.15 -8.08
N ILE A 73 8.16 -10.24 -7.16
CA ILE A 73 8.95 -9.97 -5.96
C ILE A 73 8.04 -9.82 -4.74
N ASP A 74 8.56 -10.17 -3.58
CA ASP A 74 7.84 -9.99 -2.32
C ASP A 74 7.98 -8.56 -1.80
N PHE A 75 6.89 -7.80 -1.86
CA PHE A 75 6.84 -6.41 -1.42
C PHE A 75 6.96 -6.26 0.10
N ALA A 76 6.70 -7.31 0.87
CA ALA A 76 6.82 -7.24 2.32
C ALA A 76 8.29 -7.16 2.76
N VAL A 77 9.20 -7.82 2.05
CA VAL A 77 10.62 -7.91 2.46
C VAL A 77 11.57 -7.19 1.51
N THR A 78 11.16 -6.87 0.29
CA THR A 78 12.03 -6.19 -0.68
C THR A 78 12.19 -4.71 -0.34
N PRO A 79 13.41 -4.20 -0.09
CA PRO A 79 13.64 -2.80 0.19
C PRO A 79 13.57 -1.92 -1.05
N ASN A 80 13.53 -0.60 -0.85
CA ASN A 80 13.58 0.43 -1.90
C ASN A 80 12.47 0.29 -2.95
N LEU A 81 11.28 -0.06 -2.47
CA LEU A 81 10.04 0.01 -3.23
C LEU A 81 9.29 1.30 -2.89
N TYR A 82 8.73 1.95 -3.90
CA TYR A 82 8.12 3.27 -3.79
C TYR A 82 6.71 3.27 -4.35
N GLY A 83 5.74 3.45 -3.47
CA GLY A 83 4.31 3.53 -3.76
C GLY A 83 3.65 2.19 -4.11
N LEU A 84 2.38 2.04 -3.71
CA LEU A 84 1.54 0.89 -4.06
C LEU A 84 0.50 1.31 -5.10
N PHE A 85 0.61 0.77 -6.30
CA PHE A 85 -0.20 1.17 -7.45
C PHE A 85 -1.04 0.01 -7.97
N ALA A 86 -2.29 0.30 -8.36
CA ALA A 86 -3.20 -0.72 -8.86
C ALA A 86 -2.78 -1.30 -10.22
N ASN A 87 -2.02 -0.53 -11.00
CA ASN A 87 -1.47 -0.92 -12.29
C ASN A 87 -0.34 0.03 -12.75
N ARG A 88 0.34 -0.34 -13.84
CA ARG A 88 1.41 0.44 -14.48
C ARG A 88 1.00 1.88 -14.82
N SER A 89 -0.24 2.10 -15.29
CA SER A 89 -0.72 3.44 -15.64
C SER A 89 -0.75 4.37 -14.42
N THR A 90 -1.28 3.88 -13.29
CA THR A 90 -1.31 4.66 -12.03
C THR A 90 0.08 4.94 -11.47
N ALA A 91 1.03 4.01 -11.61
CA ALA A 91 2.43 4.21 -11.23
C ALA A 91 3.10 5.31 -12.09
N LEU A 92 2.96 5.22 -13.42
CA LEU A 92 3.48 6.24 -14.34
C LEU A 92 2.83 7.61 -14.12
N ALA A 93 1.53 7.66 -13.83
CA ALA A 93 0.85 8.90 -13.50
C ALA A 93 1.44 9.56 -12.24
N LYS A 94 1.69 8.79 -11.17
CA LYS A 94 2.33 9.34 -9.97
C LYS A 94 3.77 9.77 -10.23
N LEU A 95 4.53 8.99 -11.02
CA LEU A 95 5.90 9.38 -11.40
C LEU A 95 5.93 10.69 -12.19
N ARG A 96 4.96 10.92 -13.08
CA ARG A 96 4.80 12.20 -13.80
C ARG A 96 4.54 13.37 -12.86
N VAL A 97 3.65 13.20 -11.89
CA VAL A 97 3.39 14.22 -10.85
C VAL A 97 4.66 14.57 -10.09
N ILE A 98 5.40 13.56 -9.61
CA ILE A 98 6.68 13.78 -8.92
C ILE A 98 7.67 14.51 -9.84
N ALA A 99 7.73 14.11 -11.10
CA ALA A 99 8.64 14.72 -12.06
C ALA A 99 8.28 16.17 -12.42
N ASP A 100 7.00 16.52 -12.46
CA ASP A 100 6.52 17.88 -12.61
C ASP A 100 6.90 18.73 -11.37
N GLU A 101 6.61 18.24 -10.17
CA GLU A 101 6.90 18.93 -8.89
C GLU A 101 8.39 19.17 -8.68
N GLN A 102 9.23 18.21 -9.09
CA GLN A 102 10.68 18.21 -8.84
C GLN A 102 11.51 18.61 -10.06
N ARG A 103 10.86 19.08 -11.14
CA ARG A 103 11.48 19.45 -12.44
C ARG A 103 12.42 18.35 -12.98
N LEU A 104 12.00 17.09 -12.89
CA LEU A 104 12.76 15.93 -13.37
C LEU A 104 12.52 15.70 -14.86
N CYS A 105 13.57 15.25 -15.56
CA CYS A 105 13.48 14.94 -16.99
C CYS A 105 12.76 13.61 -17.26
N TYR A 106 11.67 13.64 -18.05
CA TYR A 106 10.92 12.43 -18.44
C TYR A 106 11.77 11.42 -19.22
N GLY A 107 12.71 11.89 -20.05
CA GLY A 107 13.63 11.01 -20.78
C GLY A 107 14.57 10.24 -19.85
N LYS A 108 15.14 10.91 -18.84
CA LYS A 108 16.00 10.26 -17.83
C LYS A 108 15.21 9.31 -16.93
N LEU A 109 13.93 9.59 -16.67
CA LEU A 109 13.03 8.71 -15.94
C LEU A 109 12.51 7.52 -16.79
N GLY A 110 12.81 7.47 -18.09
CA GLY A 110 12.31 6.43 -18.99
C GLY A 110 10.80 6.53 -19.31
N ILE A 111 10.19 7.70 -19.09
CA ILE A 111 8.78 7.95 -19.41
C ILE A 111 8.62 8.19 -20.92
N ASP A 112 9.50 9.01 -21.48
CA ASP A 112 9.53 9.35 -22.90
C ASP A 112 10.85 8.87 -23.53
N LYS A 113 10.85 8.61 -24.84
CA LYS A 113 12.09 8.37 -25.59
C LYS A 113 12.72 9.70 -25.95
N LEU A 114 14.01 9.85 -25.67
CA LEU A 114 14.77 11.06 -25.98
C LEU A 114 16.13 10.67 -26.58
N PRO A 115 16.60 11.33 -27.66
CA PRO A 115 17.96 11.16 -28.15
C PRO A 115 18.99 11.54 -27.08
N VAL A 116 20.13 10.85 -27.07
CA VAL A 116 21.21 11.11 -26.11
C VAL A 116 21.76 12.52 -26.33
N GLY A 117 21.89 13.30 -25.25
CA GLY A 117 22.44 14.66 -25.26
C GLY A 117 21.47 15.76 -25.72
N ALA A 118 20.28 15.42 -26.21
CA ALA A 118 19.29 16.41 -26.65
C ALA A 118 18.51 17.02 -25.48
N ALA A 119 18.25 18.33 -25.52
CA ALA A 119 17.34 18.98 -24.58
C ALA A 119 15.89 18.52 -24.84
N CYS A 120 15.17 18.11 -23.80
CA CYS A 120 13.76 17.76 -23.93
C CYS A 120 12.89 19.03 -24.02
N PHE A 121 11.72 18.93 -24.66
CA PHE A 121 10.77 20.06 -24.76
C PHE A 121 10.36 20.63 -23.39
N ARG A 122 10.39 19.82 -22.32
CA ARG A 122 10.09 20.29 -20.97
C ARG A 122 11.14 21.22 -20.40
N PHE A 123 12.38 21.17 -20.89
CA PHE A 123 13.46 22.07 -20.48
C PHE A 123 13.17 23.51 -20.92
N SER A 124 12.77 23.72 -22.18
CA SER A 124 12.40 25.05 -22.67
C SER A 124 11.16 25.63 -21.98
N LEU A 125 10.30 24.78 -21.42
CA LEU A 125 9.15 25.17 -20.60
C LEU A 125 9.48 25.39 -19.11
N GLY A 126 10.74 25.23 -18.68
CA GLY A 126 11.15 25.34 -17.28
C GLY A 126 10.67 24.21 -16.36
N LYS A 127 10.09 23.13 -16.94
CA LYS A 127 9.56 21.94 -16.23
C LYS A 127 10.58 20.80 -16.11
N CYS A 128 11.82 21.04 -16.53
CA CYS A 128 12.96 20.14 -16.44
C CYS A 128 14.18 20.99 -16.11
N ALA A 129 15.04 20.54 -15.19
CA ALA A 129 16.27 21.24 -14.82
C ALA A 129 17.45 20.97 -15.77
N GLY A 130 17.27 20.12 -16.78
CA GLY A 130 18.23 19.98 -17.90
C GLY A 130 19.23 18.84 -17.79
N ALA A 131 18.96 17.81 -16.97
CA ALA A 131 19.78 16.59 -16.94
C ALA A 131 19.93 15.87 -18.30
N CYS A 132 19.01 16.12 -19.24
CA CYS A 132 19.09 15.57 -20.60
C CYS A 132 20.12 16.24 -21.50
N CYS A 133 20.45 17.52 -21.26
CA CYS A 133 21.37 18.32 -22.08
C CYS A 133 22.61 18.78 -21.30
N GLY A 134 22.86 18.24 -20.11
CA GLY A 134 24.04 18.55 -19.30
C GLY A 134 23.96 19.85 -18.50
N ALA A 135 22.87 20.62 -18.59
CA ALA A 135 22.66 21.81 -17.74
C ALA A 135 22.51 21.45 -16.24
N GLU A 136 22.17 20.19 -15.96
CA GLU A 136 22.21 19.59 -14.63
C GLU A 136 22.98 18.27 -14.69
N SER A 137 23.71 17.94 -13.62
CA SER A 137 24.36 16.64 -13.50
C SER A 137 23.37 15.50 -13.23
N GLU A 138 23.69 14.29 -13.70
CA GLU A 138 22.87 13.11 -13.44
C GLU A 138 22.73 12.81 -11.94
N GLN A 139 23.75 13.10 -11.15
CA GLN A 139 23.74 12.92 -9.69
C GLN A 139 22.72 13.86 -9.01
N GLN A 140 22.68 15.14 -9.38
CA GLN A 140 21.71 16.09 -8.82
C GLN A 140 20.27 15.71 -9.20
N HIS A 141 20.06 15.28 -10.45
CA HIS A 141 18.78 14.76 -10.92
C HIS A 141 18.34 13.53 -10.12
N GLY A 142 19.24 12.55 -9.97
CA GLY A 142 19.01 11.32 -9.22
C GLY A 142 18.72 11.59 -7.74
N GLN A 143 19.44 12.52 -7.11
CA GLN A 143 19.20 12.87 -5.71
C GLN A 143 17.80 13.45 -5.51
N ARG A 144 17.34 14.36 -6.38
CA ARG A 144 15.97 14.89 -6.28
C ARG A 144 14.92 13.82 -6.48
N LEU A 145 15.14 12.91 -7.43
CA LEU A 145 14.26 11.77 -7.65
C LEU A 145 14.17 10.89 -6.39
N VAL A 146 15.30 10.49 -5.81
CA VAL A 146 15.33 9.66 -4.60
C VAL A 146 14.64 10.39 -3.45
N THR A 147 15.01 11.63 -3.16
CA THR A 147 14.39 12.44 -2.09
C THR A 147 12.87 12.52 -2.22
N ALA A 148 12.33 12.66 -3.43
CA ALA A 148 10.89 12.70 -3.64
C ALA A 148 10.21 11.33 -3.53
N LEU A 149 10.88 10.26 -3.97
CA LEU A 149 10.37 8.90 -3.85
C LEU A 149 10.35 8.39 -2.41
N GLU A 150 11.31 8.79 -1.57
CA GLU A 150 11.34 8.41 -0.15
C GLU A 150 10.03 8.77 0.59
N GLN A 151 9.32 9.83 0.16
CA GLN A 151 8.03 10.22 0.74
C GLN A 151 6.92 9.18 0.53
N ILE A 152 7.07 8.30 -0.44
CA ILE A 152 6.11 7.23 -0.76
C ILE A 152 6.72 5.84 -0.60
N ARG A 153 7.85 5.73 0.11
CA ARG A 153 8.52 4.45 0.35
C ARG A 153 7.61 3.46 1.06
N ILE A 154 7.67 2.22 0.60
CA ILE A 154 7.01 1.08 1.25
C ILE A 154 7.94 0.58 2.35
N ASN A 155 7.39 0.43 3.55
CA ASN A 155 8.11 -0.16 4.68
C ASN A 155 8.18 -1.67 4.52
N CYS A 156 9.38 -2.21 4.69
CA CYS A 156 9.55 -3.65 4.85
C CYS A 156 8.91 -4.10 6.16
N TRP A 157 8.44 -5.35 6.18
CA TRP A 157 8.00 -6.02 7.38
C TRP A 157 9.18 -6.03 8.38
N PRO A 158 9.02 -5.43 9.57
CA PRO A 158 10.15 -5.21 10.47
C PRO A 158 10.41 -6.40 11.40
N TYR A 159 9.58 -7.44 11.38
CA TYR A 159 9.64 -8.58 12.28
C TYR A 159 10.16 -9.82 11.55
N THR A 160 10.75 -10.76 12.30
CA THR A 160 11.30 -12.00 11.73
C THR A 160 10.21 -13.00 11.30
N GLY A 161 9.01 -12.89 11.88
CA GLY A 161 7.88 -13.77 11.60
C GLY A 161 6.54 -13.10 11.86
N ARG A 162 5.54 -13.93 12.20
CA ARG A 162 4.18 -13.48 12.52
C ARG A 162 4.18 -12.72 13.83
N VAL A 163 3.31 -11.73 13.94
CA VAL A 163 3.09 -10.99 15.19
C VAL A 163 1.62 -10.97 15.56
N ALA A 164 1.34 -10.94 16.85
CA ALA A 164 0.06 -10.58 17.41
C ALA A 164 0.09 -9.12 17.86
N LEU A 165 -0.84 -8.32 17.33
CA LEU A 165 -1.11 -6.97 17.80
C LEU A 165 -2.27 -7.02 18.80
N GLU A 166 -2.03 -6.60 20.04
CA GLU A 166 -3.04 -6.55 21.10
C GLU A 166 -3.89 -5.28 20.98
N GLU A 167 -5.19 -5.42 20.76
CA GLU A 167 -6.17 -4.33 20.83
C GLU A 167 -7.13 -4.60 22.01
N GLN A 168 -7.24 -3.63 22.91
CA GLN A 168 -8.09 -3.68 24.10
C GLN A 168 -9.12 -2.55 24.03
N GLY A 169 -10.39 -2.92 24.02
CA GLY A 169 -11.52 -2.00 24.24
C GLY A 169 -12.08 -2.14 25.65
N ASP A 170 -13.22 -1.49 25.89
CA ASP A 170 -13.86 -1.46 27.22
C ASP A 170 -14.28 -2.85 27.73
N SER A 171 -14.73 -3.73 26.83
CA SER A 171 -15.30 -5.04 27.17
C SER A 171 -14.70 -6.21 26.41
N LEU A 172 -13.89 -5.95 25.37
CA LEU A 172 -13.27 -6.96 24.54
C LEU A 172 -11.76 -6.75 24.45
N ARG A 173 -11.03 -7.85 24.46
CA ARG A 173 -9.62 -7.93 24.08
C ARG A 173 -9.49 -8.83 22.87
N GLN A 174 -8.72 -8.40 21.88
CA GLN A 174 -8.41 -9.21 20.71
C GLN A 174 -6.92 -9.12 20.37
N TYR A 175 -6.38 -10.25 19.92
CA TYR A 175 -5.04 -10.35 19.35
C TYR A 175 -5.17 -10.52 17.85
N HIS A 176 -4.74 -9.52 17.09
CA HIS A 176 -4.75 -9.49 15.64
C HIS A 176 -3.48 -10.12 15.09
N VAL A 177 -3.58 -11.30 14.49
CA VAL A 177 -2.44 -12.04 13.95
C VAL A 177 -2.14 -11.54 12.54
N ILE A 178 -0.89 -11.13 12.33
CA ILE A 178 -0.41 -10.49 11.11
C ILE A 178 0.89 -11.16 10.68
N ASP A 179 1.00 -11.43 9.38
CA ASP A 179 2.20 -11.98 8.75
C ASP A 179 2.52 -11.16 7.50
N ASN A 180 3.71 -10.55 7.41
CA ASN A 180 4.15 -9.84 6.20
C ASN A 180 3.10 -8.84 5.66
N TRP A 181 2.55 -7.99 6.54
CA TRP A 181 1.45 -7.04 6.28
C TRP A 181 0.09 -7.65 5.90
N PHE A 182 -0.02 -8.98 5.91
CA PHE A 182 -1.25 -9.71 5.67
C PHE A 182 -1.95 -10.01 6.98
N TYR A 183 -3.24 -9.68 7.06
CA TYR A 183 -4.06 -9.98 8.23
C TYR A 183 -4.61 -11.41 8.17
N LEU A 184 -4.28 -12.23 9.17
CA LEU A 184 -4.67 -13.64 9.24
C LEU A 184 -5.97 -13.85 10.02
N GLY A 185 -6.31 -12.92 10.91
CA GLY A 185 -7.51 -12.97 11.73
C GLY A 185 -7.25 -12.46 13.14
N SER A 186 -8.25 -12.60 14.00
CA SER A 186 -8.13 -12.27 15.41
C SER A 186 -8.50 -13.43 16.31
N VAL A 187 -7.87 -13.48 17.48
CA VAL A 187 -8.14 -14.48 18.53
C VAL A 187 -8.37 -13.79 19.88
N SER A 188 -9.02 -14.51 20.79
CA SER A 188 -9.34 -14.00 22.14
C SER A 188 -8.20 -14.20 23.14
N SER A 189 -7.35 -15.20 22.91
CA SER A 189 -6.14 -15.47 23.70
C SER A 189 -4.95 -15.80 22.78
N LEU A 190 -3.73 -15.50 23.23
CA LEU A 190 -2.51 -15.75 22.44
C LEU A 190 -2.29 -17.24 22.14
N GLU A 191 -2.74 -18.12 23.03
CA GLU A 191 -2.68 -19.59 22.85
C GLU A 191 -3.42 -20.07 21.59
N GLN A 192 -4.42 -19.31 21.12
CA GLN A 192 -5.18 -19.61 19.92
C GLN A 192 -4.50 -19.12 18.64
N ALA A 193 -3.43 -18.31 18.73
CA ALA A 193 -2.79 -17.70 17.56
C ALA A 193 -2.16 -18.74 16.60
N ASP A 194 -1.84 -19.93 17.10
CA ASP A 194 -1.36 -21.05 16.28
C ASP A 194 -2.43 -21.61 15.33
N ALA A 195 -3.71 -21.38 15.58
CA ALA A 195 -4.75 -21.69 14.59
C ALA A 195 -4.65 -20.82 13.33
N LEU A 196 -3.95 -19.68 13.39
CA LEU A 196 -3.82 -18.69 12.33
C LEU A 196 -2.41 -18.74 11.68
N GLN A 197 -2.03 -19.92 11.17
CA GLN A 197 -0.69 -20.19 10.58
C GLN A 197 -0.62 -20.06 9.05
N HIS A 198 -1.72 -19.69 8.38
CA HIS A 198 -1.73 -19.63 6.93
C HIS A 198 -0.71 -18.59 6.42
N ARG A 199 0.29 -19.02 5.63
CA ARG A 199 1.24 -18.07 5.02
C ARG A 199 0.55 -17.19 3.98
N ALA A 200 0.81 -15.90 4.01
CA ALA A 200 0.34 -15.01 2.97
C ALA A 200 0.87 -15.48 1.60
N SER A 201 -0.02 -15.73 0.64
CA SER A 201 0.37 -16.12 -0.72
C SER A 201 0.69 -14.91 -1.61
N HIS A 202 0.40 -13.70 -1.12
CA HIS A 202 0.62 -12.44 -1.82
C HIS A 202 0.65 -11.28 -0.82
N PHE A 203 1.27 -10.18 -1.24
CA PHE A 203 1.22 -8.92 -0.49
C PHE A 203 -0.21 -8.37 -0.42
N ASP A 204 -0.66 -7.93 0.76
CA ASP A 204 -1.95 -7.27 0.95
C ASP A 204 -1.79 -5.76 1.01
N SER A 205 -2.07 -5.07 -0.10
CA SER A 205 -1.99 -3.60 -0.15
C SER A 205 -2.94 -2.90 0.82
N ASP A 206 -4.10 -3.49 1.12
CA ASP A 206 -5.08 -2.86 2.01
C ASP A 206 -4.70 -3.11 3.47
N GLY A 207 -4.26 -4.33 3.77
CA GLY A 207 -3.64 -4.69 5.05
C GLY A 207 -2.46 -3.76 5.37
N TYR A 208 -1.53 -3.57 4.44
CA TYR A 208 -0.43 -2.61 4.58
C TYR A 208 -0.92 -1.19 4.90
N LYS A 209 -1.92 -0.66 4.18
CA LYS A 209 -2.43 0.70 4.41
C LYS A 209 -3.08 0.86 5.78
N ILE A 210 -3.76 -0.18 6.26
CA ILE A 210 -4.38 -0.18 7.59
C ILE A 210 -3.31 -0.31 8.68
N LEU A 211 -2.33 -1.21 8.50
CA LEU A 211 -1.39 -1.65 9.53
C LEU A 211 -0.11 -0.83 9.63
N CYS A 212 0.37 -0.25 8.53
CA CYS A 212 1.69 0.39 8.47
C CYS A 212 1.83 1.49 9.52
N LYS A 213 0.89 2.43 9.59
CA LYS A 213 0.99 3.53 10.56
C LYS A 213 0.82 3.03 12.01
N PRO A 214 -0.21 2.23 12.36
CA PRO A 214 -0.35 1.66 13.70
C PRO A 214 0.86 0.89 14.21
N LEU A 215 1.45 0.03 13.37
CA LEU A 215 2.62 -0.77 13.75
C LEU A 215 3.88 0.09 13.91
N MET A 216 4.06 1.13 13.09
CA MET A 216 5.25 1.98 13.17
C MET A 216 5.16 3.03 14.28
N ALA A 217 3.95 3.45 14.66
CA ALA A 217 3.75 4.48 15.67
C ALA A 217 3.90 3.95 17.12
N GLY A 218 3.93 2.62 17.31
CA GLY A 218 4.11 2.01 18.63
C GLY A 218 2.91 2.17 19.60
N HIS A 219 1.72 2.47 19.08
CA HIS A 219 0.51 2.65 19.91
C HIS A 219 -0.10 1.35 20.42
N TYR A 220 0.27 0.23 19.81
CA TYR A 220 -0.24 -1.08 20.15
C TYR A 220 0.90 -1.95 20.69
N ARG A 221 0.57 -2.82 21.65
CA ARG A 221 1.51 -3.83 22.12
C ARG A 221 1.62 -4.93 21.07
N ILE A 222 2.85 -5.16 20.60
CA ILE A 222 3.17 -6.18 19.61
C ILE A 222 3.89 -7.34 20.28
N ILE A 223 3.48 -8.55 19.93
CA ILE A 223 4.01 -9.80 20.47
C ILE A 223 4.47 -10.64 19.29
N GLU A 224 5.77 -10.91 19.18
CA GLU A 224 6.29 -11.85 18.18
C GLU A 224 5.84 -13.27 18.53
N LEU A 225 5.28 -13.96 17.54
CA LEU A 225 4.79 -15.33 17.70
C LEU A 225 5.88 -16.30 17.23
N PRO A 226 6.01 -17.48 17.88
CA PRO A 226 6.90 -18.52 17.41
C PRO A 226 6.53 -18.96 15.98
N GLY A 227 7.58 -19.26 15.21
CA GLY A 227 7.49 -19.67 13.80
C GLY A 227 6.91 -21.05 13.61
#